data_AF-A0A2V7ZR47-F1
#
_entry.id   AF-A0A2V7ZR47-F1
#
_cell.length_a   1.000
_cell.length_b   1.000
_cell.length_c   1.000
_cell.angle_alpha   90.00
_cell.angle_beta   90.00
_cell.angle_gamma   90.00
#
_symmetry.space_group_name_H-M   'P 1'
#
loop_
_entity.id
_entity.type
_entity.pdbx_description
1 polymer ?
#
loop_
_entity_poly.entity_id
_entity_poly.type
_entity_poly.pdbx_seq_one_letter_code
_entity_poly.pdbx_strand_id
1 'polypeptide(L)'
;MNMKSIAYWAATTLIALETFVGGITDLLHGGTELIAGPPVVGIVTHLGYPVYILSILGVWKLLGAVVIVAPGLPRLKEWAYAGIFFELSGAAASYVLHGEITSDLAAPLILIALAMISWALRPEGRVLGVLFPIRTNAHVALKATTRG
;
A
#
# COMPACT_ATOMS: atom_id res chain seq x y z
N MET A 1 14.92 8.94 -19.02
CA MET A 1 14.12 8.68 -17.80
C MET A 1 14.78 9.42 -16.65
N ASN A 2 14.05 10.22 -15.86
CA ASN A 2 14.68 10.96 -14.75
C ASN A 2 14.88 10.05 -13.52
N MET A 3 15.82 10.40 -12.62
CA MET A 3 16.17 9.60 -11.44
C MET A 3 14.95 9.30 -10.55
N LYS A 4 14.05 10.29 -10.36
CA LYS A 4 12.81 10.12 -9.58
C LYS A 4 11.93 9.02 -10.15
N SER A 5 11.76 8.98 -11.47
CA SER A 5 10.96 7.96 -12.15
C SER A 5 11.59 6.57 -12.06
N ILE A 6 12.92 6.47 -12.10
CA ILE A 6 13.63 5.19 -11.92
C ILE A 6 13.40 4.67 -10.50
N ALA A 7 13.65 5.50 -9.49
CA ALA A 7 13.45 5.15 -8.08
C ALA A 7 11.99 4.78 -7.78
N TYR A 8 11.03 5.55 -8.34
CA TYR A 8 9.61 5.25 -8.25
C TYR A 8 9.28 3.86 -8.81
N TRP A 9 9.69 3.55 -10.04
CA TRP A 9 9.34 2.27 -10.66
C TRP A 9 10.09 1.09 -10.03
N ALA A 10 11.32 1.30 -9.57
CA ALA A 10 12.05 0.29 -8.80
C ALA A 10 11.28 -0.07 -7.51
N ALA A 11 10.92 0.94 -6.71
CA ALA A 11 10.17 0.73 -5.48
C ALA A 11 8.77 0.17 -5.72
N THR A 12 8.06 0.68 -6.75
CA THR A 12 6.70 0.24 -7.09
C THR A 12 6.65 -1.19 -7.58
N THR A 13 7.59 -1.61 -8.42
CA THR A 13 7.64 -3.00 -8.91
C THR A 13 7.96 -3.96 -7.78
N LEU A 14 8.90 -3.60 -6.90
CA LEU A 14 9.29 -4.46 -5.78
C LEU A 14 8.14 -4.61 -4.77
N ILE A 15 7.47 -3.52 -4.38
CA ILE A 15 6.30 -3.61 -3.48
C ILE A 15 5.11 -4.30 -4.15
N ALA A 16 4.88 -4.07 -5.45
CA ALA A 16 3.82 -4.76 -6.18
C ALA A 16 4.04 -6.27 -6.28
N LEU A 17 5.29 -6.69 -6.51
CA LEU A 17 5.63 -8.10 -6.58
C LEU A 17 5.46 -8.77 -5.22
N GLU A 18 5.98 -8.15 -4.15
CA GLU A 18 5.82 -8.64 -2.80
C GLU A 18 4.34 -8.77 -2.43
N THR A 19 3.56 -7.70 -2.62
CA THR A 19 2.15 -7.70 -2.26
C THR A 19 1.36 -8.71 -3.12
N PHE A 20 1.71 -8.89 -4.40
CA PHE A 20 1.08 -9.88 -5.26
C PHE A 20 1.38 -11.32 -4.81
N VAL A 21 2.65 -11.65 -4.58
CA VAL A 21 3.07 -12.99 -4.13
C VAL A 21 2.54 -13.28 -2.73
N GLY A 22 2.59 -12.31 -1.82
CA GLY A 22 1.99 -12.39 -0.49
C GLY A 22 0.48 -12.63 -0.58
N GLY A 23 -0.21 -11.94 -1.47
CA GLY A 23 -1.64 -12.14 -1.71
C GLY A 23 -1.99 -13.56 -2.17
N ILE A 24 -1.20 -14.12 -3.10
CA ILE A 24 -1.36 -15.53 -3.52
C ILE A 24 -1.10 -16.48 -2.35
N THR A 25 0.00 -16.26 -1.62
CA THR A 25 0.39 -17.11 -0.49
C THR A 25 -0.68 -17.12 0.61
N ASP A 26 -1.26 -15.96 0.91
CA ASP A 26 -2.33 -15.81 1.90
C ASP A 26 -3.61 -16.54 1.45
N LEU A 27 -4.00 -16.45 0.17
CA LEU A 27 -5.15 -17.19 -0.37
C LEU A 27 -4.97 -18.70 -0.38
N LEU A 28 -3.73 -19.17 -0.56
CA LEU A 28 -3.36 -20.57 -0.44
C LEU A 28 -3.15 -21.01 1.03
N HIS A 29 -3.49 -20.14 1.99
CA HIS A 29 -3.32 -20.37 3.43
C HIS A 29 -1.89 -20.80 3.80
N GLY A 30 -0.89 -20.22 3.14
CA GLY A 30 0.52 -20.51 3.41
C GLY A 30 0.95 -21.95 3.14
N GLY A 31 0.15 -22.77 2.44
CA GLY A 31 0.50 -24.15 2.10
C GLY A 31 1.62 -24.29 1.06
N THR A 32 2.05 -23.17 0.47
CA THR A 32 3.13 -23.10 -0.51
C THR A 32 4.24 -22.18 0.01
N GLU A 33 5.46 -22.70 0.15
CA GLU A 33 6.66 -21.89 0.39
C GLU A 33 7.05 -21.14 -0.90
N LEU A 34 6.23 -20.15 -1.28
CA LEU A 34 6.52 -19.26 -2.41
C LEU A 34 7.69 -18.32 -2.10
N ILE A 35 8.02 -18.15 -0.82
CA ILE A 35 9.08 -17.29 -0.29
C ILE A 35 9.83 -18.08 0.78
N ALA A 36 11.16 -17.97 0.82
CA ALA A 36 11.99 -18.62 1.84
C ALA A 36 11.64 -18.07 3.24
N GLY A 37 11.25 -18.95 4.16
CA GLY A 37 10.85 -18.60 5.53
C GLY A 37 9.80 -19.57 6.08
N PRO A 38 9.38 -19.39 7.35
CA PRO A 38 8.30 -20.18 7.91
C PRO A 38 6.98 -19.94 7.15
N PRO A 39 6.13 -20.97 6.98
CA PRO A 39 4.83 -20.81 6.34
C PRO A 39 4.02 -19.70 7.00
N VAL A 40 3.40 -18.83 6.19
CA VAL A 40 2.64 -17.67 6.69
C VAL A 40 1.52 -18.09 7.65
N VAL A 41 0.89 -19.25 7.42
CA VAL A 41 -0.10 -19.81 8.34
C VAL A 41 0.48 -20.17 9.70
N GLY A 42 1.74 -20.62 9.75
CA GLY A 42 2.46 -20.85 11.00
C GLY A 42 2.68 -19.55 11.77
N ILE A 43 3.08 -18.48 11.08
CA ILE A 43 3.26 -17.15 11.68
C ILE A 43 1.94 -16.63 12.24
N VAL A 44 0.87 -16.64 11.43
CA VAL A 44 -0.43 -16.09 11.82
C VAL A 44 -1.06 -16.87 12.98
N THR A 45 -0.98 -18.21 12.97
CA THR A 45 -1.50 -19.02 14.07
C THR A 45 -0.66 -18.88 15.35
N HIS A 46 0.66 -18.77 15.23
CA HIS A 46 1.57 -18.50 16.34
C HIS A 46 1.28 -17.16 17.02
N LEU A 47 1.04 -16.11 16.24
CA LEU A 47 0.62 -14.80 16.75
C LEU A 47 -0.82 -14.77 17.29
N GLY A 48 -1.57 -15.88 17.21
CA GLY A 48 -2.92 -16.02 17.74
C GLY A 48 -4.04 -15.53 16.81
N TYR A 49 -3.72 -15.26 15.54
CA TYR A 49 -4.72 -14.83 14.56
C TYR A 49 -5.51 -16.01 13.99
N PRO A 50 -6.80 -15.81 13.69
CA PRO A 50 -7.60 -16.82 13.03
C PRO A 50 -7.22 -16.95 11.55
N VAL A 51 -7.11 -18.18 11.05
CA VAL A 51 -6.61 -18.50 9.70
C VAL A 51 -7.41 -17.81 8.57
N TYR A 52 -8.71 -17.55 8.77
CA TYR A 52 -9.53 -16.87 7.75
C TYR A 52 -9.03 -15.45 7.42
N ILE A 53 -8.23 -14.82 8.29
CA ILE A 53 -7.67 -13.50 8.04
C ILE A 53 -6.78 -13.51 6.79
N LEU A 54 -6.11 -14.64 6.52
CA LEU A 54 -5.30 -14.84 5.33
C LEU A 54 -6.15 -14.77 4.06
N SER A 55 -7.33 -15.40 4.04
CA SER A 55 -8.24 -15.28 2.90
C SER A 55 -8.63 -13.83 2.62
N ILE A 56 -8.92 -13.06 3.68
CA ILE A 56 -9.30 -11.65 3.56
C ILE A 56 -8.13 -10.81 3.06
N LEU A 57 -6.97 -10.89 3.72
CA LEU A 57 -5.76 -10.16 3.35
C LEU A 57 -5.29 -10.53 1.94
N GLY A 58 -5.37 -11.80 1.56
CA GLY A 58 -5.02 -12.30 0.25
C GLY A 58 -5.78 -11.60 -0.88
N VAL A 59 -7.11 -11.50 -0.76
CA VAL A 59 -7.94 -10.76 -1.74
C VAL A 59 -7.52 -9.28 -1.80
N TRP A 60 -7.38 -8.62 -0.65
CA TRP A 60 -7.02 -7.21 -0.59
C TRP A 60 -5.63 -6.92 -1.15
N LYS A 61 -4.65 -7.78 -0.87
CA LYS A 61 -3.29 -7.69 -1.41
C LYS A 61 -3.28 -7.80 -2.93
N LEU A 62 -3.99 -8.76 -3.51
CA LEU A 62 -4.09 -8.87 -4.98
C LEU A 62 -4.69 -7.61 -5.61
N LEU A 63 -5.78 -7.08 -5.04
CA LEU A 63 -6.36 -5.82 -5.51
C LEU A 63 -5.38 -4.65 -5.37
N GLY A 64 -4.68 -4.55 -4.24
CA GLY A 64 -3.68 -3.53 -3.98
C GLY A 64 -2.54 -3.58 -5.01
N ALA A 65 -1.96 -4.76 -5.25
CA ALA A 65 -0.88 -4.98 -6.21
C ALA A 65 -1.27 -4.56 -7.63
N VAL A 66 -2.46 -4.94 -8.08
CA VAL A 66 -2.98 -4.53 -9.40
C VAL A 66 -3.13 -3.00 -9.46
N VAL A 67 -3.73 -2.38 -8.44
CA VAL A 67 -4.00 -0.94 -8.40
C VAL A 67 -2.72 -0.11 -8.44
N ILE A 68 -1.66 -0.50 -7.72
CA ILE A 68 -0.43 0.31 -7.68
C ILE A 68 0.34 0.30 -9.02
N VAL A 69 0.26 -0.79 -9.79
CA VAL A 69 0.89 -0.89 -11.12
C VAL A 69 0.02 -0.26 -12.22
N ALA A 70 -1.30 -0.38 -12.12
CA ALA A 70 -2.24 0.10 -13.12
C ALA A 70 -2.02 1.60 -13.50
N PRO A 71 -2.24 1.99 -14.77
CA PRO A 71 -2.24 3.40 -15.16
C PRO A 71 -3.45 4.14 -14.57
N GLY A 72 -3.28 5.43 -14.24
CA GLY A 72 -4.37 6.26 -13.68
C GLY A 72 -4.77 5.90 -12.25
N LEU A 73 -6.06 5.88 -11.95
CA LEU A 73 -6.65 5.46 -10.65
C LEU A 73 -6.09 6.16 -9.38
N PRO A 74 -5.89 7.49 -9.36
CA PRO A 74 -5.23 8.16 -8.24
C PRO A 74 -5.91 7.91 -6.88
N ARG A 75 -7.25 7.87 -6.83
CA ARG A 75 -7.99 7.59 -5.57
C ARG A 75 -7.76 6.18 -5.06
N LEU A 76 -7.87 5.18 -5.93
CA LEU A 76 -7.64 3.78 -5.54
C LEU A 76 -6.18 3.56 -5.15
N LYS A 77 -5.23 4.27 -5.78
CA LYS A 77 -3.83 4.22 -5.35
C LYS A 77 -3.69 4.67 -3.90
N GLU A 78 -4.29 5.79 -3.50
CA GLU A 78 -4.23 6.20 -2.08
C GLU A 78 -4.78 5.12 -1.15
N TRP A 79 -5.87 4.45 -1.53
CA TRP A 79 -6.43 3.34 -0.75
C TRP A 79 -5.49 2.13 -0.69
N ALA A 80 -4.89 1.77 -1.83
CA ALA A 80 -3.95 0.66 -1.91
C ALA A 80 -2.69 0.91 -1.07
N TYR A 81 -2.09 2.10 -1.17
CA TYR A 81 -0.91 2.43 -0.36
C TYR A 81 -1.24 2.53 1.13
N ALA A 82 -2.40 3.07 1.50
CA ALA A 82 -2.84 3.08 2.90
C ALA A 82 -3.06 1.65 3.43
N GLY A 83 -3.69 0.78 2.64
CA GLY A 83 -3.88 -0.63 2.98
C GLY A 83 -2.57 -1.38 3.19
N ILE A 84 -1.62 -1.25 2.26
CA ILE A 84 -0.27 -1.84 2.36
C ILE A 84 0.44 -1.33 3.62
N PHE A 85 0.38 -0.02 3.88
CA PHE A 85 1.00 0.56 5.08
C PHE A 85 0.39 -0.01 6.36
N PHE A 86 -0.93 -0.10 6.46
CA PHE A 86 -1.61 -0.62 7.65
C PHE A 86 -1.39 -2.11 7.86
N GLU A 87 -1.36 -2.90 6.79
CA GLU A 87 -1.09 -4.34 6.87
C GLU A 87 0.33 -4.60 7.36
N LEU A 88 1.34 -3.98 6.74
CA LEU A 88 2.74 -4.16 7.12
C LEU A 88 3.03 -3.60 8.53
N SER A 89 2.48 -2.44 8.87
CA SER A 89 2.66 -1.87 10.23
C SER A 89 1.92 -2.68 11.27
N GLY A 90 0.75 -3.25 10.94
CA GLY A 90 0.03 -4.21 11.76
C GLY A 90 0.85 -5.47 12.02
N ALA A 91 1.47 -6.03 10.97
CA ALA A 91 2.37 -7.18 11.11
C ALA A 91 3.56 -6.86 12.04
N ALA A 92 4.24 -5.73 11.82
CA ALA A 92 5.34 -5.29 12.68
C ALA A 92 4.90 -5.08 14.14
N ALA A 93 3.75 -4.43 14.35
CA ALA A 93 3.19 -4.23 15.69
C ALA A 93 2.82 -5.56 16.36
N SER A 94 2.32 -6.54 15.61
CA SER A 94 1.95 -7.86 16.12
C SER A 94 3.14 -8.60 16.69
N TYR A 95 4.28 -8.60 15.99
CA TYR A 95 5.54 -9.15 16.49
C TYR A 95 5.96 -8.48 17.81
N VAL A 96 5.98 -7.14 17.85
CA VAL A 96 6.38 -6.40 19.05
C VAL A 96 5.44 -6.68 20.23
N LEU A 97 4.13 -6.70 20.00
CA LEU A 97 3.13 -6.96 21.04
C LEU A 97 3.12 -8.41 21.53
N HIS A 98 3.53 -9.36 20.68
CA HIS A 98 3.75 -10.76 21.07
C HIS A 98 5.09 -10.96 21.80
N GLY A 99 5.93 -9.93 21.92
CA GLY A 99 7.23 -9.97 22.60
C GLY A 99 8.39 -10.42 21.71
N GLU A 100 8.21 -10.41 20.39
CA GLU A 100 9.17 -10.94 19.41
C GLU A 100 9.88 -9.81 18.67
N ILE A 101 11.04 -9.41 19.18
CA ILE A 101 11.95 -8.50 18.48
C ILE A 101 13.02 -9.36 17.79
N THR A 102 12.62 -10.05 16.72
CA THR A 102 13.49 -10.91 15.91
C THR A 102 13.90 -10.25 14.61
N SER A 103 14.73 -10.92 13.81
CA SER A 103 15.03 -10.50 12.43
C SER A 103 13.78 -10.41 11.55
N ASP A 104 12.70 -11.11 11.91
CA ASP A 104 11.46 -11.15 11.13
C ASP A 104 10.72 -9.81 11.15
N LEU A 105 10.98 -8.97 12.16
CA LEU A 105 10.49 -7.59 12.23
C LEU A 105 11.09 -6.68 11.15
N ALA A 106 12.29 -7.01 10.65
CA ALA A 106 12.99 -6.17 9.66
C ALA A 106 12.25 -6.15 8.32
N ALA A 107 11.70 -7.29 7.89
CA ALA A 107 11.01 -7.41 6.60
C ALA A 107 9.82 -6.43 6.46
N PRO A 108 8.81 -6.41 7.35
CA PRO A 108 7.70 -5.47 7.23
C PRO A 108 8.15 -4.02 7.33
N LEU A 109 9.16 -3.69 8.15
CA LEU A 109 9.69 -2.32 8.25
C LEU A 109 10.37 -1.85 6.97
N ILE A 110 11.16 -2.71 6.33
CA ILE A 110 11.80 -2.40 5.04
C ILE A 110 10.73 -2.21 3.96
N LEU A 111 9.70 -3.07 3.93
CA LEU A 111 8.62 -2.98 2.97
C LEU A 111 7.76 -1.72 3.18
N ILE A 112 7.54 -1.29 4.43
CA ILE A 112 6.90 0.01 4.72
C ILE A 112 7.72 1.14 4.12
N ALA A 113 9.04 1.17 4.37
CA ALA A 113 9.91 2.22 3.84
C ALA A 113 9.84 2.26 2.30
N LEU A 114 9.86 1.09 1.67
CA LEU A 114 9.75 0.96 0.21
C LEU A 114 8.39 1.42 -0.31
N ALA A 115 7.29 1.05 0.34
CA ALA A 115 5.94 1.49 0.01
C ALA A 115 5.81 3.02 0.12
N MET A 116 6.38 3.62 1.15
CA MET A 116 6.38 5.06 1.35
C MET A 116 7.25 5.80 0.33
N ILE A 117 8.41 5.25 -0.05
CA ILE A 117 9.24 5.78 -1.14
C ILE A 117 8.47 5.71 -2.46
N SER A 118 7.85 4.57 -2.77
CA SER A 118 7.01 4.41 -3.95
C SER A 118 5.87 5.42 -3.96
N TRP A 119 5.15 5.59 -2.84
CA TRP A 119 4.07 6.56 -2.68
C TRP A 119 4.52 8.01 -2.88
N ALA A 120 5.65 8.40 -2.27
CA ALA A 120 6.16 9.76 -2.30
C ALA A 120 6.70 10.17 -3.68
N LEU A 121 7.25 9.22 -4.44
CA LEU A 121 7.86 9.50 -5.76
C LEU A 121 6.90 9.35 -6.94
N ARG A 122 5.59 9.17 -6.69
CA ARG A 122 4.58 9.00 -7.75
C ARG A 122 4.57 10.20 -8.71
N PRO A 123 4.46 9.95 -10.04
CA PRO A 123 4.30 11.02 -11.01
C PRO A 123 2.94 11.70 -10.87
N GLU A 124 2.83 12.96 -11.30
CA GLU A 124 1.63 13.80 -11.13
C GLU A 124 0.33 13.16 -11.62
N GLY A 125 0.36 12.43 -12.75
CA GLY A 125 -0.80 11.70 -13.29
C GLY A 125 -1.28 10.52 -12.42
N ARG A 126 -0.58 10.21 -11.33
CA ARG A 126 -0.91 9.17 -10.34
C ARG A 126 -1.16 9.72 -8.93
N VAL A 127 -1.12 11.05 -8.76
CA VAL A 127 -1.40 11.73 -7.50
C VAL A 127 -2.85 12.22 -7.51
N LEU A 128 -3.53 12.09 -6.38
CA LEU A 128 -4.88 12.61 -6.24
C LEU A 128 -4.88 14.14 -6.23
N GLY A 129 -5.52 14.76 -7.23
CA GLY A 129 -5.79 16.19 -7.26
C GLY A 129 -6.92 16.61 -6.32
N VAL A 130 -7.31 17.89 -6.36
CA VAL A 130 -8.37 18.46 -5.51
C VAL A 130 -9.72 17.77 -5.79
N LEU A 131 -10.31 17.18 -4.74
CA LEU A 131 -11.57 16.42 -4.85
C LEU A 131 -12.80 17.33 -5.07
N PHE A 132 -12.79 18.51 -4.45
CA PHE A 132 -13.86 19.51 -4.55
C PHE A 132 -13.22 20.86 -4.91
N PRO A 133 -13.19 21.23 -6.20
CA PRO A 133 -12.73 22.55 -6.57
C PRO A 133 -13.68 23.58 -5.94
N ILE A 134 -13.13 24.57 -5.25
CA ILE A 134 -13.91 25.69 -4.73
C ILE A 134 -14.58 26.36 -5.95
N ARG A 135 -15.91 26.31 -6.04
CA ARG A 135 -16.65 27.13 -7.01
C ARG A 135 -16.52 28.58 -6.56
N THR A 136 -15.47 29.26 -7.01
CA THR A 136 -15.44 30.72 -6.94
C THR A 136 -16.50 31.21 -7.93
N ASN A 137 -17.67 31.60 -7.42
CA ASN A 137 -18.71 32.21 -8.23
C ASN A 137 -18.19 33.54 -8.78
N ALA A 138 -17.68 33.54 -10.01
CA ALA A 138 -17.19 34.72 -10.72
C ALA A 138 -18.24 35.85 -10.84
N HIS A 139 -19.52 35.52 -10.63
CA HIS A 139 -20.62 36.49 -10.60
C HIS A 139 -20.57 37.49 -9.43
N VAL A 140 -19.86 37.20 -8.33
CA VAL A 140 -19.71 38.15 -7.20
C VAL A 140 -18.60 39.17 -7.48
N ALA A 141 -17.52 38.76 -8.15
CA ALA A 141 -16.40 39.65 -8.49
C ALA A 141 -16.81 40.73 -9.51
N LEU A 142 -17.61 40.38 -10.52
CA LEU A 142 -18.08 41.32 -11.54
C LEU A 142 -19.07 42.38 -11.00
N LYS A 143 -19.82 42.06 -9.93
CA LYS A 143 -20.74 43.01 -9.28
C LYS A 143 -20.05 44.02 -8.37
N ALA A 144 -18.82 43.74 -7.93
CA ALA A 144 -18.02 44.64 -7.11
C ALA A 144 -17.28 45.70 -7.96
N THR A 145 -16.89 45.36 -9.19
CA THR A 145 -16.15 46.27 -10.10
C THR A 145 -17.06 47.25 -10.85
N THR A 146 -18.37 47.01 -10.92
CA THR A 146 -19.33 47.84 -11.68
C THR A 146 -20.13 48.83 -10.82
N ARG A 147 -19.75 49.01 -9.55
CA ARG A 147 -20.36 49.98 -8.61
C ARG A 147 -19.45 51.18 -8.27
N GLY A 148 -18.43 51.43 -9.07
CA GLY A 148 -17.53 52.60 -8.96
C GLY A 148 -17.86 53.67 -9.98
#